data_AF-A0A6P7FGU0-F1
#
_entry.id   AF-A0A6P7FGU0-F1
#
_cell.length_a   1.000
_cell.length_b   1.000
_cell.length_c   1.000
_cell.angle_alpha   90.00
_cell.angle_beta   90.00
_cell.angle_gamma   90.00
#
_symmetry.space_group_name_H-M   'P 1'
#
loop_
_entity.id
_entity.type
_entity.pdbx_description
1 polymer ?
#
loop_
_entity_poly.entity_id
_entity_poly.type
_entity_poly.pdbx_seq_one_letter_code
_entity_poly.pdbx_strand_id
1 'polypeptide(L)'
;MATSSAYAYYTVVRNVKKAHQIQEIGEFQEFNDDVEYIQDALQDNNPISTRCLSAITLASKCMAPAFRMHVRAHGTVAKFFKALHDAPKNQSLGLCTATVMFVLSQDRLNMDLDRDCLELMLNLLESDVSYQQALDECGLSSAQLEKNKLKVRELCAEIQSQGHAMHLNLESITVGQLAMETLLSLTSKRAGEWFKEELRELGGLEHIMKTIHECCRQVSDYVVTWTDTLLDKLKKVDRCLRVLENVTHNNEENQNYILKYNEGAILDTLVNLYKLCDGEIPLYPVTDITDKTSTGTIIREALLVTLKVLINLTHHFNNQSIGSQLIGTRAGIIETSLHLLLQVPNYIPEQKKFELGVLVLMLLINLIQDQDSNKKLLMAAKAPSKLESIYSREESAVEALIAQFYHWEGCAMVAENKTNAILDGEKDGEDPPKSTPKSNEEFIEETVAKCK
;
A
#
# COMPACT_ATOMS: atom_id res chain seq x y z
N MET A 1 -59.48 -53.69 12.83
CA MET A 1 -59.38 -53.45 11.37
C MET A 1 -60.05 -52.11 11.06
N ALA A 2 -59.26 -51.03 11.10
CA ALA A 2 -59.59 -49.67 10.69
C ALA A 2 -58.20 -48.99 10.59
N THR A 3 -57.76 -48.29 9.56
CA THR A 3 -58.42 -47.45 8.57
C THR A 3 -57.54 -47.40 7.31
N SER A 4 -58.14 -47.61 6.14
CA SER A 4 -57.54 -47.31 4.83
C SER A 4 -58.31 -46.14 4.23
N SER A 5 -58.01 -44.91 4.63
CA SER A 5 -58.67 -43.73 4.04
C SER A 5 -57.86 -42.43 4.21
N ALA A 6 -56.64 -42.38 3.65
CA ALA A 6 -55.89 -41.11 3.57
C ALA A 6 -54.94 -40.98 2.36
N TYR A 7 -55.11 -41.75 1.27
CA TYR A 7 -54.23 -41.68 0.10
C TYR A 7 -54.95 -41.35 -1.22
N ALA A 8 -56.04 -40.59 -1.17
CA ALA A 8 -56.89 -40.34 -2.36
C ALA A 8 -56.86 -38.90 -2.91
N TYR A 9 -55.86 -38.06 -2.55
CA TYR A 9 -55.80 -36.66 -3.03
C TYR A 9 -54.40 -36.14 -3.38
N TYR A 10 -53.44 -36.98 -3.75
CA TYR A 10 -52.18 -36.50 -4.35
C TYR A 10 -52.05 -37.00 -5.79
N THR A 11 -52.24 -36.08 -6.74
CA THR A 11 -51.85 -36.30 -8.13
C THR A 11 -50.32 -36.32 -8.19
N VAL A 12 -49.72 -37.51 -8.23
CA VAL A 12 -48.27 -37.65 -8.41
C VAL A 12 -47.93 -37.32 -9.87
N VAL A 13 -47.69 -36.04 -10.14
CA VAL A 13 -47.21 -35.60 -11.45
C VAL A 13 -45.74 -35.99 -11.56
N ARG A 14 -45.42 -36.86 -12.52
CA ARG A 14 -44.04 -37.26 -12.82
C ARG A 14 -43.32 -36.09 -13.52
N ASN A 15 -42.05 -35.86 -13.19
CA ASN A 15 -41.21 -34.75 -13.70
C ASN A 15 -41.57 -33.32 -13.22
N VAL A 16 -42.16 -33.15 -12.02
CA VAL A 16 -42.27 -31.81 -11.41
C VAL A 16 -40.94 -31.43 -10.78
N LYS A 17 -40.29 -30.39 -11.30
CA LYS A 17 -39.14 -29.76 -10.65
C LYS A 17 -39.57 -29.21 -9.30
N LYS A 18 -38.76 -29.43 -8.26
CA LYS A 18 -39.04 -28.91 -6.92
C LYS A 18 -39.02 -27.38 -6.94
N ALA A 19 -39.77 -26.72 -6.05
CA ALA A 19 -39.86 -25.26 -6.03
C ALA A 19 -38.49 -24.56 -5.98
N HIS A 20 -37.54 -25.06 -5.17
CA HIS A 20 -36.17 -24.52 -5.13
C HIS A 20 -35.43 -24.65 -6.47
N GLN A 21 -35.66 -25.73 -7.23
CA GLN A 21 -35.03 -25.91 -8.55
C GLN A 21 -35.57 -24.93 -9.57
N ILE A 22 -36.86 -24.57 -9.48
CA ILE A 22 -37.45 -23.55 -10.35
C ILE A 22 -36.90 -22.18 -9.97
N GLN A 23 -36.76 -21.90 -8.68
CA GLN A 23 -36.15 -20.67 -8.18
C GLN A 23 -34.69 -20.54 -8.65
N GLU A 24 -33.86 -21.57 -8.47
CA GLU A 24 -32.46 -21.58 -8.94
C GLU A 24 -32.35 -21.34 -10.45
N ILE A 25 -33.24 -21.94 -11.26
CA ILE A 25 -33.26 -21.71 -12.71
C ILE A 25 -33.67 -20.27 -13.04
N GLY A 26 -34.63 -19.71 -12.30
CA GLY A 26 -35.04 -18.31 -12.45
C GLY A 26 -33.92 -17.34 -12.12
N GLU A 27 -33.24 -17.55 -10.98
CA GLU A 27 -32.07 -16.75 -10.56
C GLU A 27 -30.92 -16.86 -11.57
N PHE A 28 -30.66 -18.07 -12.09
CA PHE A 28 -29.64 -18.29 -13.11
C PHE A 28 -29.96 -17.55 -14.43
N GLN A 29 -31.23 -17.54 -14.85
CA GLN A 29 -31.65 -16.81 -16.04
C GLN A 29 -31.50 -15.30 -15.83
N GLU A 30 -31.94 -14.77 -14.67
CA GLU A 30 -31.78 -13.35 -14.32
C GLU A 30 -30.30 -12.95 -14.38
N PHE A 31 -29.40 -13.77 -13.84
CA PHE A 31 -27.97 -13.49 -13.90
C PHE A 31 -27.41 -13.48 -15.32
N ASN A 32 -27.87 -14.35 -16.21
CA ASN A 32 -27.45 -14.32 -17.61
C ASN A 32 -27.95 -13.08 -18.33
N ASP A 33 -29.22 -12.73 -18.14
CA ASP A 33 -29.83 -11.54 -18.75
C ASP A 33 -29.10 -10.26 -18.27
N ASP A 34 -28.78 -10.18 -16.98
CA ASP A 34 -27.97 -9.09 -16.40
C ASP A 34 -26.57 -9.03 -17.01
N VAL A 35 -25.89 -10.18 -17.13
CA VAL A 35 -24.53 -10.28 -17.70
C VAL A 35 -24.51 -9.80 -19.15
N GLU A 36 -25.45 -10.27 -19.97
CA GLU A 36 -25.54 -9.88 -21.38
C GLU A 36 -25.83 -8.38 -21.52
N TYR A 37 -26.79 -7.86 -20.73
CA TYR A 37 -27.10 -6.44 -20.72
C TYR A 37 -25.91 -5.57 -20.33
N ILE A 38 -25.21 -5.92 -19.24
CA ILE A 38 -24.04 -5.20 -18.79
C ILE A 38 -22.92 -5.28 -19.84
N GLN A 39 -22.68 -6.45 -20.41
CA GLN A 39 -21.62 -6.64 -21.41
C GLN A 39 -21.86 -5.77 -22.65
N ASP A 40 -23.10 -5.69 -23.14
CA ASP A 40 -23.47 -4.84 -24.27
C ASP A 40 -23.29 -3.35 -23.94
N ALA A 41 -23.71 -2.93 -22.74
CA ALA A 41 -23.61 -1.54 -22.31
C ALA A 41 -22.17 -1.07 -22.01
N LEU A 42 -21.22 -2.01 -21.81
CA LEU A 42 -19.80 -1.72 -21.60
C LEU A 42 -19.00 -1.55 -22.89
N GLN A 43 -19.56 -1.92 -24.05
CA GLN A 43 -18.87 -1.84 -25.34
C GLN A 43 -18.46 -0.41 -25.73
N ASP A 44 -17.41 -0.29 -26.53
CA ASP A 44 -16.78 0.99 -26.93
C ASP A 44 -17.70 1.91 -27.75
N ASN A 45 -18.74 1.36 -28.37
CA ASN A 45 -19.75 2.12 -29.11
C ASN A 45 -20.67 2.95 -28.21
N ASN A 46 -20.67 2.67 -26.90
CA ASN A 46 -21.49 3.40 -25.92
C ASN A 46 -20.75 4.62 -25.36
N PRO A 47 -21.48 5.69 -25.01
CA PRO A 47 -20.87 6.86 -24.39
C PRO A 47 -20.27 6.51 -23.02
N ILE A 48 -19.19 7.19 -22.65
CA ILE A 48 -18.43 6.93 -21.40
C ILE A 48 -19.33 7.00 -20.16
N SER A 49 -20.32 7.90 -20.14
CA SER A 49 -21.29 8.00 -19.04
C SER A 49 -22.11 6.73 -18.84
N THR A 50 -22.55 6.09 -19.93
CA THR A 50 -23.29 4.82 -19.89
C THR A 50 -22.37 3.71 -19.43
N ARG A 51 -21.14 3.63 -19.98
CA ARG A 51 -20.14 2.63 -19.60
C ARG A 51 -19.79 2.73 -18.11
N CYS A 52 -19.61 3.94 -17.57
CA CYS A 52 -19.39 4.16 -16.13
C CYS A 52 -20.56 3.68 -15.28
N LEU A 53 -21.80 3.98 -15.67
CA LEU A 53 -22.99 3.54 -14.96
C LEU A 53 -23.10 2.01 -14.97
N SER A 54 -22.86 1.38 -16.13
CA SER A 54 -22.86 -0.07 -16.27
C SER A 54 -21.77 -0.74 -15.45
N ALA A 55 -20.57 -0.16 -15.39
CA ALA A 55 -19.47 -0.65 -14.54
C ALA A 55 -19.81 -0.53 -13.04
N ILE A 56 -20.47 0.55 -12.60
CA ILE A 56 -20.95 0.69 -11.22
C ILE A 56 -22.05 -0.34 -10.92
N THR A 57 -22.99 -0.54 -11.84
CA THR A 57 -24.05 -1.55 -11.70
C THR A 57 -23.44 -2.95 -11.59
N LEU A 58 -22.44 -3.25 -12.41
CA LEU A 58 -21.68 -4.49 -12.33
C LEU A 58 -21.01 -4.64 -10.97
N ALA A 59 -20.30 -3.63 -10.48
CA ALA A 59 -19.69 -3.64 -9.15
C ALA A 59 -20.72 -3.89 -8.05
N SER A 60 -21.89 -3.25 -8.13
CA SER A 60 -22.99 -3.43 -7.18
C SER A 60 -23.59 -4.83 -7.22
N LYS A 61 -23.83 -5.41 -8.41
CA LYS A 61 -24.30 -6.79 -8.56
C LYS A 61 -23.24 -7.78 -8.05
N CYS A 62 -21.97 -7.50 -8.32
CA CYS A 62 -20.84 -8.22 -7.76
C CYS A 62 -20.67 -8.04 -6.24
N MET A 63 -21.47 -7.26 -5.52
CA MET A 63 -21.49 -7.34 -4.05
C MET A 63 -22.17 -8.62 -3.54
N ALA A 64 -23.05 -9.23 -4.35
CA ALA A 64 -23.69 -10.49 -4.03
C ALA A 64 -22.75 -11.68 -4.33
N PRO A 65 -22.42 -12.55 -3.35
CA PRO A 65 -21.56 -13.71 -3.58
C PRO A 65 -22.06 -14.66 -4.68
N ALA A 66 -23.38 -14.85 -4.78
CA ALA A 66 -23.99 -15.71 -5.81
C ALA A 66 -23.72 -15.19 -7.23
N PHE A 67 -23.91 -13.89 -7.47
CA PHE A 67 -23.62 -13.28 -8.76
C PHE A 67 -22.13 -13.32 -9.09
N ARG A 68 -21.25 -13.06 -8.11
CA ARG A 68 -19.78 -13.19 -8.30
C ARG A 68 -19.37 -14.60 -8.71
N MET A 69 -19.94 -15.62 -8.05
CA MET A 69 -19.68 -17.01 -8.37
C MET A 69 -20.14 -17.35 -9.79
N HIS A 70 -21.31 -16.85 -10.19
CA HIS A 70 -21.85 -17.01 -11.55
C HIS A 70 -20.92 -16.42 -12.61
N VAL A 71 -20.53 -15.15 -12.48
CA VAL A 71 -19.67 -14.50 -13.50
C VAL A 71 -18.31 -15.18 -13.66
N ARG A 72 -17.75 -15.73 -12.56
CA ARG A 72 -16.50 -16.51 -12.60
C ARG A 72 -16.69 -17.87 -13.25
N ALA A 73 -17.68 -18.65 -12.81
CA ALA A 73 -17.92 -20.00 -13.35
C ALA A 73 -18.16 -20.01 -14.88
N HIS A 74 -18.68 -18.90 -15.42
CA HIS A 74 -18.93 -18.72 -16.85
C HIS A 74 -17.80 -17.99 -17.61
N GLY A 75 -16.69 -17.63 -16.96
CA GLY A 75 -15.55 -16.96 -17.61
C GLY A 75 -15.90 -15.60 -18.22
N THR A 76 -16.87 -14.89 -17.64
CA THR A 76 -17.37 -13.61 -18.17
C THR A 76 -16.54 -12.41 -17.70
N VAL A 77 -15.78 -12.57 -16.61
CA VAL A 77 -14.92 -11.55 -16.02
C VAL A 77 -13.92 -10.98 -17.06
N ALA A 78 -13.23 -11.85 -17.80
CA ALA A 78 -12.30 -11.44 -18.85
C ALA A 78 -12.99 -10.64 -19.97
N LYS A 79 -14.25 -10.98 -20.30
CA LYS A 79 -15.02 -10.25 -21.32
C LYS A 79 -15.35 -8.83 -20.87
N PHE A 80 -15.69 -8.63 -19.60
CA PHE A 80 -15.94 -7.29 -19.06
C PHE A 80 -14.68 -6.42 -19.10
N PHE A 81 -13.52 -6.96 -18.72
CA PHE A 81 -12.27 -6.20 -18.73
C PHE A 81 -11.74 -5.93 -20.13
N LYS A 82 -11.95 -6.85 -21.07
CA LYS A 82 -11.68 -6.59 -22.48
C LYS A 82 -12.50 -5.44 -23.03
N ALA A 83 -13.78 -5.34 -22.63
CA ALA A 83 -14.64 -4.20 -22.97
C ALA A 83 -14.26 -2.89 -22.25
N LEU A 84 -13.41 -2.95 -21.21
CA LEU A 84 -12.96 -1.81 -20.41
C LEU A 84 -11.47 -1.48 -20.63
N HIS A 85 -10.87 -1.99 -21.70
CA HIS A 85 -9.43 -1.85 -21.99
C HIS A 85 -8.93 -0.40 -22.08
N ASP A 86 -9.79 0.54 -22.45
CA ASP A 86 -9.50 1.98 -22.59
C ASP A 86 -9.73 2.78 -21.29
N ALA A 87 -10.14 2.13 -20.20
CA ALA A 87 -10.40 2.76 -18.91
C ALA A 87 -9.23 3.61 -18.36
N PRO A 88 -7.93 3.25 -18.54
CA PRO A 88 -6.82 4.09 -18.09
C PRO A 88 -6.77 5.48 -18.74
N LYS A 89 -7.42 5.67 -19.90
CA LYS A 89 -7.46 6.96 -20.61
C LYS A 89 -8.48 7.94 -20.02
N ASN A 90 -9.43 7.46 -19.22
CA ASN A 90 -10.51 8.28 -18.68
C ASN A 90 -10.64 8.08 -17.17
N GLN A 91 -10.53 9.16 -16.39
CA GLN A 91 -10.54 9.06 -14.94
C GLN A 91 -11.82 8.46 -14.34
N SER A 92 -12.98 8.80 -14.89
CA SER A 92 -14.26 8.27 -14.38
C SER A 92 -14.38 6.78 -14.67
N LEU A 93 -14.07 6.37 -15.91
CA LEU A 93 -14.15 4.98 -16.32
C LEU A 93 -13.08 4.13 -15.62
N GLY A 94 -11.86 4.66 -15.46
CA GLY A 94 -10.78 4.07 -14.69
C GLY A 94 -11.19 3.82 -13.24
N LEU A 95 -11.83 4.79 -12.59
CA LEU A 95 -12.33 4.64 -11.21
C LEU A 95 -13.39 3.55 -11.10
N CYS A 96 -14.38 3.54 -11.99
CA CYS A 96 -15.41 2.51 -12.01
C CYS A 96 -14.81 1.11 -12.28
N THR A 97 -13.88 1.01 -13.22
CA THR A 97 -13.22 -0.26 -13.58
C THR A 97 -12.37 -0.79 -12.44
N ALA A 98 -11.58 0.06 -11.80
CA ALA A 98 -10.79 -0.31 -10.62
C ALA A 98 -11.70 -0.76 -9.45
N THR A 99 -12.90 -0.18 -9.33
CA THR A 99 -13.90 -0.60 -8.33
C THR A 99 -14.44 -1.99 -8.64
N VAL A 100 -14.76 -2.30 -9.91
CA VAL A 100 -15.19 -3.64 -10.33
C VAL A 100 -14.10 -4.67 -10.01
N MET A 101 -12.85 -4.39 -10.37
CA MET A 101 -11.70 -5.25 -10.07
C MET A 101 -11.55 -5.46 -8.56
N PHE A 102 -11.62 -4.37 -7.78
CA PHE A 102 -11.51 -4.42 -6.33
C PHE A 102 -12.59 -5.29 -5.69
N VAL A 103 -13.86 -5.12 -6.07
CA VAL A 103 -14.99 -5.93 -5.58
C VAL A 103 -14.78 -7.41 -5.94
N LEU A 104 -14.38 -7.70 -7.18
CA LEU A 104 -14.12 -9.06 -7.64
C LEU A 104 -12.89 -9.71 -6.97
N SER A 105 -11.95 -8.92 -6.46
CA SER A 105 -10.75 -9.43 -5.77
C SER A 105 -10.94 -9.81 -4.30
N GLN A 106 -12.13 -9.58 -3.71
CA GLN A 106 -12.34 -9.79 -2.26
C GLN A 106 -12.56 -11.25 -1.84
N ASP A 107 -12.90 -12.14 -2.78
CA ASP A 107 -13.11 -13.55 -2.47
C ASP A 107 -11.80 -14.34 -2.45
N ARG A 108 -11.84 -15.53 -1.84
CA ARG A 108 -10.69 -16.46 -1.76
C ARG A 108 -10.50 -17.33 -3.00
N LEU A 109 -11.33 -17.14 -4.02
CA LEU A 109 -11.28 -17.94 -5.24
C LEU A 109 -10.32 -17.27 -6.22
N ASN A 110 -9.53 -18.07 -6.92
CA ASN A 110 -8.67 -17.58 -7.99
C ASN A 110 -9.51 -16.75 -8.95
N MET A 111 -9.03 -15.55 -9.24
CA MET A 111 -9.62 -14.70 -10.26
C MET A 111 -9.04 -15.16 -11.59
N ASP A 112 -9.88 -15.67 -12.49
CA ASP A 112 -9.47 -16.02 -13.86
C ASP A 112 -9.09 -14.73 -14.60
N LEU A 113 -7.84 -14.32 -14.43
CA LEU A 113 -7.23 -13.15 -15.05
C LEU A 113 -6.38 -13.63 -16.21
N ASP A 114 -6.67 -13.14 -17.40
CA ASP A 114 -5.78 -13.27 -18.53
C ASP A 114 -4.75 -12.12 -18.55
N ARG A 115 -3.82 -12.20 -19.51
CA ARG A 115 -2.79 -11.18 -19.71
C ARG A 115 -3.37 -9.79 -19.94
N ASP A 116 -4.46 -9.69 -20.70
CA ASP A 116 -5.11 -8.41 -21.03
C ASP A 116 -5.72 -7.76 -19.77
N CYS A 117 -6.33 -8.56 -18.89
CA CYS A 117 -6.86 -8.11 -17.61
C CYS A 117 -5.75 -7.62 -16.67
N LEU A 118 -4.62 -8.34 -16.63
CA LEU A 118 -3.48 -7.93 -15.82
C LEU A 118 -2.88 -6.63 -16.34
N GLU A 119 -2.68 -6.51 -17.65
CA GLU A 119 -2.17 -5.28 -18.28
C GLU A 119 -3.09 -4.09 -17.96
N LEU A 120 -4.41 -4.26 -18.05
CA LEU A 120 -5.37 -3.25 -17.65
C LEU A 120 -5.21 -2.86 -16.17
N MET A 121 -5.08 -3.83 -15.27
CA MET A 121 -4.90 -3.58 -13.83
C MET A 121 -3.61 -2.81 -13.54
N LEU A 122 -2.52 -3.14 -14.22
CA LEU A 122 -1.24 -2.45 -14.10
C LEU A 122 -1.31 -1.03 -14.67
N ASN A 123 -1.96 -0.83 -15.81
CA ASN A 123 -2.18 0.52 -16.37
C ASN A 123 -3.04 1.40 -15.44
N LEU A 124 -4.01 0.81 -14.72
CA LEU A 124 -4.80 1.52 -13.71
C LEU A 124 -3.99 1.85 -12.45
N LEU A 125 -3.08 0.96 -12.00
CA LEU A 125 -2.13 1.22 -10.90
C LEU A 125 -1.25 2.45 -11.19
N GLU A 126 -0.92 2.62 -12.47
CA GLU A 126 -0.07 3.68 -12.98
C GLU A 126 -0.77 5.00 -13.25
N SER A 127 -2.10 5.01 -13.24
CA SER A 127 -2.89 6.18 -13.60
C SER A 127 -2.80 7.25 -12.51
N ASP A 128 -1.95 8.25 -12.73
CA ASP A 128 -1.81 9.46 -11.91
C ASP A 128 -2.74 10.58 -12.38
N VAL A 129 -4.03 10.31 -12.49
CA VAL A 129 -4.96 11.42 -12.74
C VAL A 129 -5.29 12.07 -11.40
N SER A 130 -4.41 12.99 -11.00
CA SER A 130 -4.76 14.07 -10.09
C SER A 130 -6.03 14.75 -10.61
N TYR A 131 -6.93 15.10 -9.69
CA TYR A 131 -8.24 15.74 -9.92
C TYR A 131 -8.19 16.91 -10.93
N GLN A 132 -7.02 17.54 -11.11
CA GLN A 132 -6.80 18.73 -11.94
C GLN A 132 -6.68 18.46 -13.45
N GLN A 133 -6.22 17.30 -13.92
CA GLN A 133 -6.04 17.04 -15.36
C GLN A 133 -7.26 16.38 -16.03
N ALA A 134 -8.22 15.89 -15.24
CA ALA A 134 -9.40 15.19 -15.75
C ALA A 134 -10.50 16.13 -16.32
N LEU A 135 -10.36 17.44 -16.14
CA LEU A 135 -11.43 18.40 -16.47
C LEU A 135 -11.46 18.80 -17.96
N ASP A 136 -10.35 18.67 -18.70
CA ASP A 136 -10.24 19.30 -20.02
C ASP A 136 -10.54 18.39 -21.23
N GLU A 137 -10.53 17.05 -21.10
CA GLU A 137 -10.61 16.17 -22.28
C GLU A 137 -11.84 15.25 -22.40
N CYS A 138 -12.69 15.11 -21.38
CA CYS A 138 -13.54 13.90 -21.30
C CYS A 138 -15.06 14.05 -21.44
N GLY A 139 -15.61 15.24 -21.74
CA GLY A 139 -17.04 15.38 -22.05
C GLY A 139 -18.05 14.94 -20.96
N LEU A 140 -17.57 14.62 -19.75
CA LEU A 140 -18.36 14.30 -18.57
C LEU A 140 -18.55 15.57 -17.74
N SER A 141 -19.77 15.84 -17.28
CA SER A 141 -19.99 16.94 -16.33
C SER A 141 -19.30 16.61 -15.00
N SER A 142 -18.70 17.62 -14.35
CA SER A 142 -18.12 17.49 -13.01
C SER A 142 -19.10 16.85 -12.01
N ALA A 143 -20.41 17.06 -12.18
CA ALA A 143 -21.46 16.47 -11.36
C ALA A 143 -21.55 14.94 -11.51
N GLN A 144 -21.38 14.40 -12.72
CA GLN A 144 -21.45 12.96 -12.95
C GLN A 144 -20.22 12.25 -12.35
N LEU A 145 -19.03 12.85 -12.46
CA LEU A 145 -17.82 12.33 -11.82
C LEU A 145 -17.97 12.27 -10.29
N GLU A 146 -18.50 13.32 -9.67
CA GLU A 146 -18.74 13.33 -8.22
C GLU A 146 -19.80 12.30 -7.80
N LYS A 147 -20.87 12.13 -8.60
CA LYS A 147 -21.85 11.06 -8.35
C LYS A 147 -21.23 9.67 -8.41
N ASN A 148 -20.36 9.42 -9.40
CA ASN A 148 -19.64 8.16 -9.53
C ASN A 148 -18.71 7.94 -8.32
N LYS A 149 -17.95 8.95 -7.89
CA LYS A 149 -17.09 8.87 -6.69
C LYS A 149 -17.87 8.56 -5.42
N LEU A 150 -19.03 9.20 -5.21
CA LEU A 150 -19.89 8.92 -4.07
C LEU A 150 -20.33 7.46 -4.08
N LYS A 151 -20.77 6.94 -5.23
CA LYS A 151 -21.20 5.54 -5.33
C LYS A 151 -20.05 4.55 -5.12
N VAL A 152 -18.86 4.86 -5.63
CA VAL A 152 -17.65 4.06 -5.37
C VAL A 152 -17.31 4.05 -3.88
N ARG A 153 -17.38 5.21 -3.21
CA ARG A 153 -17.16 5.32 -1.76
C ARG A 153 -18.17 4.48 -0.97
N GLU A 154 -19.44 4.49 -1.35
CA GLU A 154 -20.48 3.64 -0.74
C GLU A 154 -20.15 2.15 -0.87
N LEU A 155 -19.77 1.69 -2.08
CA LEU A 155 -19.41 0.28 -2.32
C LEU A 155 -18.17 -0.12 -1.52
N CYS A 156 -17.14 0.72 -1.47
CA CYS A 156 -15.95 0.48 -0.66
C CYS A 156 -16.28 0.43 0.84
N ALA A 157 -17.17 1.30 1.34
CA ALA A 157 -17.61 1.30 2.73
C ALA A 157 -18.40 0.03 3.08
N GLU A 158 -19.22 -0.48 2.16
CA GLU A 158 -19.93 -1.73 2.34
C GLU A 158 -18.96 -2.91 2.41
N ILE A 159 -17.94 -2.97 1.55
CA ILE A 159 -16.87 -3.98 1.63
C ILE A 159 -16.13 -3.90 2.98
N GLN A 160 -15.85 -2.70 3.47
CA GLN A 160 -15.27 -2.50 4.81
C GLN A 160 -16.16 -3.04 5.91
N SER A 161 -17.46 -2.77 5.85
CA SER A 161 -18.42 -3.27 6.83
C SER A 161 -18.48 -4.80 6.87
N GLN A 162 -18.16 -5.47 5.75
CA GLN A 162 -18.13 -6.93 5.63
C GLN A 162 -16.83 -7.57 6.16
N GLY A 163 -15.86 -6.81 6.68
CA GLY A 163 -14.61 -7.39 7.19
C GLY A 163 -13.43 -7.31 6.22
N HIS A 164 -13.57 -6.64 5.08
CA HIS A 164 -12.55 -6.63 4.01
C HIS A 164 -11.96 -5.23 3.82
N ALA A 165 -10.66 -5.13 3.48
CA ALA A 165 -9.97 -3.86 3.22
C ALA A 165 -10.14 -2.77 4.31
N MET A 166 -10.04 -3.16 5.58
CA MET A 166 -10.22 -2.29 6.77
C MET A 166 -9.33 -1.04 6.79
N HIS A 167 -8.21 -1.06 6.07
CA HIS A 167 -7.23 0.04 6.04
C HIS A 167 -7.42 1.00 4.86
N LEU A 168 -8.38 0.74 3.96
CA LEU A 168 -8.65 1.62 2.82
C LEU A 168 -9.19 2.99 3.32
N ASN A 169 -8.54 4.07 2.91
CA ASN A 169 -9.01 5.41 3.24
C ASN A 169 -10.17 5.83 2.31
N LEU A 170 -11.39 5.83 2.83
CA LEU A 170 -12.59 6.21 2.08
C LEU A 170 -12.60 7.69 1.68
N GLU A 171 -11.87 8.57 2.36
CA GLU A 171 -11.88 10.01 2.08
C GLU A 171 -11.18 10.34 0.75
N SER A 172 -10.13 9.59 0.41
CA SER A 172 -9.23 9.86 -0.73
C SER A 172 -9.10 8.66 -1.68
N ILE A 173 -10.23 8.16 -2.20
CA ILE A 173 -10.23 7.05 -3.16
C ILE A 173 -9.76 7.54 -4.53
N THR A 174 -8.70 6.91 -5.04
CA THR A 174 -8.14 7.13 -6.38
C THR A 174 -8.12 5.82 -7.18
N VAL A 175 -8.00 5.92 -8.51
CA VAL A 175 -7.89 4.76 -9.41
C VAL A 175 -6.69 3.90 -9.01
N GLY A 176 -5.51 4.53 -8.88
CA GLY A 176 -4.29 3.84 -8.49
C GLY A 176 -4.37 3.20 -7.11
N GLN A 177 -5.06 3.80 -6.14
CA GLN A 177 -5.26 3.19 -4.82
C GLN A 177 -6.10 1.91 -4.92
N LEU A 178 -7.23 1.95 -5.64
CA LEU A 178 -8.09 0.76 -5.79
C LEU A 178 -7.39 -0.36 -6.57
N ALA A 179 -6.65 -0.01 -7.63
CA ALA A 179 -5.84 -0.97 -8.38
C ALA A 179 -4.74 -1.60 -7.50
N MET A 180 -4.06 -0.79 -6.68
CA MET A 180 -3.08 -1.28 -5.73
C MET A 180 -3.71 -2.22 -4.70
N GLU A 181 -4.82 -1.85 -4.06
CA GLU A 181 -5.51 -2.71 -3.10
C GLU A 181 -5.99 -4.03 -3.73
N THR A 182 -6.42 -3.98 -5.00
CA THR A 182 -6.77 -5.18 -5.77
C THR A 182 -5.56 -6.10 -5.91
N LEU A 183 -4.42 -5.58 -6.37
CA LEU A 183 -3.19 -6.37 -6.50
C LEU A 183 -2.71 -6.91 -5.16
N LEU A 184 -2.73 -6.10 -4.10
CA LEU A 184 -2.35 -6.52 -2.75
C LEU A 184 -3.29 -7.60 -2.20
N SER A 185 -4.60 -7.51 -2.48
CA SER A 185 -5.57 -8.54 -2.11
C SER A 185 -5.26 -9.88 -2.80
N LEU A 186 -5.04 -9.84 -4.13
CA LEU A 186 -4.76 -11.03 -4.94
C LEU A 186 -3.38 -11.65 -4.65
N THR A 187 -2.41 -10.87 -4.18
CA THR A 187 -1.06 -11.33 -3.82
C THR A 187 -0.90 -11.59 -2.31
N SER A 188 -1.97 -11.43 -1.52
CA SER A 188 -1.94 -11.58 -0.07
C SER A 188 -1.74 -13.03 0.38
N LYS A 189 -1.31 -13.22 1.65
CA LYS A 189 -1.29 -14.55 2.29
C LYS A 189 -2.63 -15.28 2.24
N ARG A 190 -3.75 -14.54 2.16
CA ARG A 190 -5.10 -15.10 2.06
C ARG A 190 -5.39 -15.68 0.67
N ALA A 191 -4.86 -15.07 -0.39
CA ALA A 191 -5.02 -15.52 -1.76
C ALA A 191 -4.06 -16.65 -2.14
N GLY A 192 -2.93 -16.78 -1.43
CA GLY A 192 -1.93 -17.82 -1.65
C GLY A 192 -0.82 -17.38 -2.61
N GLU A 193 0.04 -18.31 -2.99
CA GLU A 193 1.24 -18.02 -3.80
C GLU A 193 0.98 -18.00 -5.31
N TRP A 194 -0.10 -18.64 -5.77
CA TRP A 194 -0.45 -18.76 -7.19
C TRP A 194 -0.35 -17.43 -7.94
N PHE A 195 -1.00 -16.36 -7.45
CA PHE A 195 -1.04 -15.10 -8.19
C PHE A 195 0.32 -14.39 -8.20
N LYS A 196 1.19 -14.64 -7.21
CA LYS A 196 2.55 -14.08 -7.22
C LYS A 196 3.37 -14.68 -8.37
N GLU A 197 3.15 -15.95 -8.69
CA GLU A 197 3.78 -16.66 -9.81
C GLU A 197 3.14 -16.25 -11.13
N GLU A 198 1.82 -16.22 -11.20
CA GLU A 198 1.07 -15.78 -12.38
C GLU A 198 1.45 -14.36 -12.80
N LEU A 199 1.59 -13.44 -11.83
CA LEU A 199 2.04 -12.06 -12.08
C LEU A 199 3.44 -12.02 -12.73
N ARG A 200 4.32 -12.94 -12.37
CA ARG A 200 5.64 -13.08 -13.00
C ARG A 200 5.53 -13.67 -14.41
N GLU A 201 4.75 -14.74 -14.58
CA GLU A 201 4.61 -15.43 -15.86
C GLU A 201 3.93 -14.59 -16.94
N LEU A 202 2.97 -13.74 -16.56
CA LEU A 202 2.26 -12.84 -17.47
C LEU A 202 3.04 -11.54 -17.80
N GLY A 203 4.24 -11.36 -17.22
CA GLY A 203 5.10 -10.19 -17.49
C GLY A 203 4.80 -8.97 -16.61
N GLY A 204 4.05 -9.14 -15.52
CA GLY A 204 3.62 -8.05 -14.66
C GLY A 204 4.75 -7.47 -13.80
N LEU A 205 5.72 -8.29 -13.39
CA LEU A 205 6.88 -7.81 -12.62
C LEU A 205 7.77 -6.89 -13.47
N GLU A 206 7.96 -7.21 -14.74
CA GLU A 206 8.74 -6.47 -15.71
C GLU A 206 8.12 -5.11 -15.96
N HIS A 207 6.79 -5.09 -16.11
CA HIS A 207 6.02 -3.86 -16.24
C HIS A 207 6.20 -2.95 -15.01
N ILE A 208 6.03 -3.50 -13.80
CA ILE A 208 6.23 -2.77 -12.53
C ILE A 208 7.67 -2.23 -12.44
N MET A 209 8.68 -3.05 -12.70
CA MET A 209 10.09 -2.65 -12.64
C MET A 209 10.43 -1.56 -13.65
N LYS A 210 9.93 -1.68 -14.89
CA LYS A 210 10.11 -0.67 -15.93
C LYS A 210 9.50 0.67 -15.52
N THR A 211 8.31 0.63 -14.94
CA THR A 211 7.61 1.82 -14.46
C THR A 211 8.35 2.50 -13.31
N ILE A 212 8.87 1.72 -12.34
CA ILE A 212 9.72 2.25 -11.27
C ILE A 212 10.96 2.91 -11.87
N HIS A 213 11.64 2.25 -12.81
CA HIS A 213 12.84 2.78 -13.47
C HIS A 213 12.58 4.09 -14.22
N GLU A 214 11.52 4.16 -15.03
CA GLU A 214 11.16 5.34 -15.80
C GLU A 214 10.75 6.53 -14.93
N CYS A 215 10.02 6.28 -13.83
CA CYS A 215 9.64 7.32 -12.88
C CYS A 215 10.87 7.81 -12.10
N CYS A 216 11.69 6.88 -11.58
CA CYS A 216 12.89 7.23 -10.81
C CYS A 216 13.92 7.98 -11.64
N ARG A 217 14.11 7.64 -12.92
CA ARG A 217 15.02 8.38 -13.82
C ARG A 217 14.71 9.88 -13.89
N GLN A 218 13.44 10.26 -13.74
CA GLN A 218 13.03 11.66 -13.78
C GLN A 218 13.21 12.37 -12.42
N VAL A 219 13.39 11.58 -11.35
CA VAL A 219 13.57 12.05 -9.99
C VAL A 219 15.06 12.00 -9.59
N SER A 220 15.88 11.14 -10.20
CA SER A 220 17.18 10.69 -9.65
C SER A 220 18.43 11.52 -9.98
N ASP A 221 18.34 12.60 -10.78
CA ASP A 221 19.56 13.29 -11.23
C ASP A 221 19.93 14.52 -10.38
N TYR A 222 18.96 15.26 -9.84
CA TYR A 222 19.09 16.36 -8.87
C TYR A 222 17.72 17.04 -8.73
N VAL A 223 17.07 16.94 -7.57
CA VAL A 223 15.79 17.64 -7.32
C VAL A 223 16.07 18.99 -6.68
N VAL A 224 15.97 20.07 -7.46
CA VAL A 224 16.09 21.44 -6.92
C VAL A 224 14.91 21.74 -5.99
N THR A 225 13.71 21.29 -6.38
CA THR A 225 12.48 21.49 -5.62
C THR A 225 11.47 20.42 -6.04
N TRP A 226 10.77 19.85 -5.06
CA TRP A 226 9.66 18.94 -5.33
C TRP A 226 8.47 19.69 -5.90
N THR A 227 8.10 19.35 -7.13
CA THR A 227 6.86 19.82 -7.77
C THR A 227 5.77 18.75 -7.62
N ASP A 228 4.50 19.14 -7.74
CA ASP A 228 3.38 18.19 -7.70
C ASP A 228 3.56 17.04 -8.70
N THR A 229 4.10 17.33 -9.89
CA THR A 229 4.38 16.30 -10.91
C THR A 229 5.46 15.29 -10.51
N LEU A 230 6.46 15.70 -9.71
CA LEU A 230 7.48 14.80 -9.18
C LEU A 230 6.93 13.99 -8.00
N LEU A 231 6.11 14.62 -7.16
CA LEU A 231 5.42 13.94 -6.06
C LEU A 231 4.46 12.88 -6.56
N ASP A 232 3.74 13.14 -7.64
CA ASP A 232 2.83 12.15 -8.24
C ASP A 232 3.61 10.95 -8.80
N LYS A 233 4.75 11.18 -9.46
CA LYS A 233 5.66 10.08 -9.86
C LYS A 233 6.18 9.29 -8.66
N LEU A 234 6.52 9.96 -7.56
CA LEU A 234 6.98 9.27 -6.36
C LEU A 234 5.87 8.45 -5.71
N LYS A 235 4.62 8.93 -5.68
CA LYS A 235 3.45 8.15 -5.25
C LYS A 235 3.23 6.94 -6.16
N LYS A 236 3.39 7.11 -7.48
CA LYS A 236 3.32 6.00 -8.45
C LYS A 236 4.38 4.94 -8.17
N VAL A 237 5.61 5.36 -7.88
CA VAL A 237 6.70 4.47 -7.45
C VAL A 237 6.37 3.78 -6.13
N ASP A 238 5.87 4.50 -5.11
CA ASP A 238 5.44 3.92 -3.83
C ASP A 238 4.39 2.81 -4.03
N ARG A 239 3.35 3.05 -4.84
CA ARG A 239 2.33 2.04 -5.15
C ARG A 239 2.93 0.80 -5.83
N CYS A 240 3.80 1.01 -6.81
CA CYS A 240 4.49 -0.08 -7.51
C CYS A 240 5.39 -0.88 -6.57
N LEU A 241 6.13 -0.21 -5.69
CA LEU A 241 7.00 -0.85 -4.71
C LEU A 241 6.20 -1.64 -3.66
N ARG A 242 5.00 -1.21 -3.28
CA ARG A 242 4.14 -1.97 -2.36
C ARG A 242 3.71 -3.30 -2.96
N VAL A 243 3.36 -3.30 -4.25
CA VAL A 243 3.06 -4.55 -4.98
C VAL A 243 4.32 -5.41 -5.06
N LEU A 244 5.46 -4.81 -5.40
CA LEU A 244 6.75 -5.51 -5.50
C LEU A 244 7.21 -6.12 -4.16
N GLU A 245 6.99 -5.41 -3.06
CA GLU A 245 7.24 -5.87 -1.69
C GLU A 245 6.40 -7.11 -1.40
N ASN A 246 5.09 -7.06 -1.66
CA ASN A 246 4.22 -8.16 -1.31
C ASN A 246 4.49 -9.42 -2.16
N VAL A 247 4.78 -9.27 -3.46
CA VAL A 247 5.06 -10.40 -4.37
C VAL A 247 6.43 -11.03 -4.13
N THR A 248 7.36 -10.29 -3.54
CA THR A 248 8.68 -10.81 -3.13
C THR A 248 8.69 -11.38 -1.72
N HIS A 249 7.70 -11.06 -0.88
CA HIS A 249 7.62 -11.59 0.47
C HIS A 249 7.51 -13.13 0.47
N ASN A 250 8.50 -13.80 1.05
CA ASN A 250 8.62 -15.27 1.11
C ASN A 250 8.46 -15.98 -0.24
N ASN A 251 8.92 -15.38 -1.35
CA ASN A 251 8.85 -15.99 -2.66
C ASN A 251 10.23 -15.95 -3.34
N GLU A 252 11.00 -17.03 -3.18
CA GLU A 252 12.38 -17.15 -3.68
C GLU A 252 12.46 -16.97 -5.20
N GLU A 253 11.50 -17.52 -5.95
CA GLU A 253 11.44 -17.43 -7.41
C GLU A 253 11.28 -15.97 -7.88
N ASN A 254 10.37 -15.20 -7.29
CA ASN A 254 10.19 -13.78 -7.64
C ASN A 254 11.40 -12.93 -7.26
N GLN A 255 12.02 -13.18 -6.11
CA GLN A 255 13.24 -12.48 -5.71
C GLN A 255 14.38 -12.77 -6.70
N ASN A 256 14.61 -14.05 -7.02
CA ASN A 256 15.62 -14.46 -7.99
C ASN A 256 15.35 -13.89 -9.38
N TYR A 257 14.08 -13.82 -9.79
CA TYR A 257 13.66 -13.21 -11.04
C TYR A 257 14.10 -11.74 -11.11
N ILE A 258 13.72 -10.94 -10.10
CA ILE A 258 14.04 -9.50 -10.02
C ILE A 258 15.55 -9.26 -9.95
N LEU A 259 16.29 -10.08 -9.19
CA LEU A 259 17.74 -9.95 -9.05
C LEU A 259 18.50 -10.20 -10.36
N LYS A 260 17.98 -11.07 -11.23
CA LYS A 260 18.63 -11.47 -12.50
C LYS A 260 18.10 -10.70 -13.71
N TYR A 261 16.89 -10.16 -13.62
CA TYR A 261 16.23 -9.49 -14.73
C TYR A 261 17.04 -8.29 -15.21
N ASN A 262 17.29 -8.22 -16.52
CA ASN A 262 18.05 -7.15 -17.17
C ASN A 262 19.36 -6.79 -16.43
N GLU A 263 20.15 -7.81 -16.08
CA GLU A 263 21.43 -7.68 -15.35
C GLU A 263 21.31 -6.96 -14.00
N GLY A 264 20.12 -6.99 -13.38
CA GLY A 264 19.87 -6.33 -12.09
C GLY A 264 19.74 -4.82 -12.19
N ALA A 265 19.37 -4.26 -13.35
CA ALA A 265 19.21 -2.82 -13.57
C ALA A 265 18.26 -2.13 -12.56
N ILE A 266 17.23 -2.85 -12.11
CA ILE A 266 16.29 -2.33 -11.10
C ILE A 266 16.98 -2.07 -9.76
N LEU A 267 18.01 -2.83 -9.43
CA LEU A 267 18.67 -2.73 -8.13
C LEU A 267 19.44 -1.41 -7.99
N ASP A 268 20.06 -0.91 -9.07
CA ASP A 268 20.68 0.42 -9.08
C ASP A 268 19.62 1.51 -8.89
N THR A 269 18.46 1.32 -9.51
CA THR A 269 17.30 2.22 -9.36
C THR A 269 16.83 2.27 -7.91
N LEU A 270 16.66 1.11 -7.26
CA LEU A 270 16.23 1.01 -5.87
C LEU A 270 17.25 1.62 -4.90
N VAL A 271 18.55 1.37 -5.10
CA VAL A 271 19.59 1.95 -4.24
C VAL A 271 19.70 3.46 -4.44
N ASN A 272 19.55 3.97 -5.67
CA ASN A 272 19.53 5.41 -5.90
C ASN A 272 18.29 6.08 -5.28
N LEU A 273 17.11 5.46 -5.39
CA LEU A 273 15.90 5.94 -4.71
C LEU A 273 16.06 5.94 -3.19
N TYR A 274 16.64 4.88 -2.63
CA TYR A 274 16.94 4.77 -1.20
C TYR A 274 17.84 5.92 -0.70
N LYS A 275 18.92 6.20 -1.44
CA LYS A 275 19.86 7.30 -1.14
C LYS A 275 19.22 8.68 -1.32
N LEU A 276 18.39 8.84 -2.35
CA LEU A 276 17.65 10.07 -2.58
C LEU A 276 16.74 10.37 -1.39
N CYS A 277 15.90 9.42 -0.99
CA CYS A 277 14.98 9.64 0.13
C CYS A 277 15.72 9.96 1.44
N ASP A 278 16.85 9.29 1.71
CA ASP A 278 17.71 9.60 2.86
C ASP A 278 18.22 11.05 2.86
N GLY A 279 18.68 11.55 1.71
CA GLY A 279 19.14 12.94 1.58
C GLY A 279 18.04 13.99 1.65
N GLU A 280 16.83 13.65 1.22
CA GLU A 280 15.71 14.58 1.14
C GLU A 280 14.92 14.68 2.46
N ILE A 281 14.83 13.63 3.28
CA ILE A 281 14.08 13.68 4.55
C ILE A 281 14.54 14.81 5.49
N PRO A 282 15.86 15.06 5.70
CA PRO A 282 16.32 16.19 6.49
C PRO A 282 15.91 17.56 5.95
N LEU A 283 15.67 17.68 4.64
CA LEU A 283 15.22 18.93 3.99
C LEU A 283 13.71 19.14 4.15
N TYR A 284 12.95 18.06 4.35
CA TYR A 284 11.50 18.05 4.51
C TYR A 284 11.08 17.33 5.80
N PRO A 285 11.47 17.83 6.99
CA PRO A 285 11.15 17.20 8.25
C PRO A 285 9.65 17.16 8.52
N VAL A 286 9.17 16.06 9.08
CA VAL A 286 7.77 15.88 9.46
C VAL A 286 7.69 15.52 10.93
N THR A 287 7.02 16.35 11.71
CA THR A 287 6.79 16.10 13.15
C THR A 287 5.36 15.64 13.43
N ASP A 288 4.41 16.00 12.57
CA ASP A 288 3.00 15.64 12.71
C ASP A 288 2.70 14.33 11.97
N ILE A 289 2.20 13.34 12.71
CA ILE A 289 1.79 12.04 12.15
C ILE A 289 0.48 12.11 11.37
N THR A 290 -0.35 13.13 11.62
CA THR A 290 -1.65 13.29 10.95
C THR A 290 -1.50 13.83 9.53
N ASP A 291 -0.34 14.42 9.22
CA ASP A 291 0.01 14.87 7.89
C ASP A 291 0.33 13.71 6.95
N LYS A 292 -0.59 13.46 6.02
CA LYS A 292 -0.51 12.39 5.02
C LYS A 292 -0.11 12.89 3.62
N THR A 293 -0.03 14.20 3.41
CA THR A 293 0.03 14.77 2.07
C THR A 293 1.26 15.64 1.82
N SER A 294 2.00 16.03 2.86
CA SER A 294 3.24 16.77 2.67
C SER A 294 4.29 15.98 1.90
N THR A 295 5.18 16.74 1.26
CA THR A 295 6.38 16.23 0.58
C THR A 295 7.19 15.30 1.47
N GLY A 296 7.47 15.70 2.72
CA GLY A 296 8.23 14.88 3.66
C GLY A 296 7.54 13.55 3.99
N THR A 297 6.21 13.54 4.13
CA THR A 297 5.47 12.29 4.36
C THR A 297 5.55 11.39 3.13
N ILE A 298 5.35 11.91 1.92
CA ILE A 298 5.42 11.11 0.69
C ILE A 298 6.81 10.48 0.53
N ILE A 299 7.88 11.25 0.76
CA ILE A 299 9.27 10.77 0.68
C ILE A 299 9.55 9.70 1.73
N ARG A 300 9.08 9.91 2.98
CA ARG A 300 9.22 8.93 4.06
C ARG A 300 8.51 7.62 3.75
N GLU A 301 7.27 7.66 3.26
CA GLU A 301 6.55 6.42 2.92
C GLU A 301 7.24 5.68 1.77
N ALA A 302 7.70 6.39 0.73
CA ALA A 302 8.47 5.80 -0.36
C ALA A 302 9.78 5.14 0.13
N LEU A 303 10.49 5.77 1.08
CA LEU A 303 11.67 5.19 1.74
C LEU A 303 11.33 3.87 2.44
N LEU A 304 10.27 3.86 3.27
CA LEU A 304 9.91 2.70 4.07
C LEU A 304 9.56 1.49 3.20
N VAL A 305 8.85 1.71 2.09
CA VAL A 305 8.54 0.62 1.15
C VAL A 305 9.79 0.19 0.38
N THR A 306 10.64 1.12 -0.04
CA THR A 306 11.94 0.80 -0.69
C THR A 306 12.80 -0.07 0.22
N LEU A 307 12.88 0.24 1.52
CA LEU A 307 13.55 -0.57 2.54
C LEU A 307 12.99 -1.99 2.58
N LYS A 308 11.66 -2.15 2.64
CA LYS A 308 11.01 -3.46 2.68
C LYS A 308 11.30 -4.31 1.43
N VAL A 309 11.31 -3.69 0.25
CA VAL A 309 11.73 -4.35 -1.00
C VAL A 309 13.20 -4.79 -0.93
N LEU A 310 14.11 -3.91 -0.52
CA LEU A 310 15.54 -4.24 -0.38
C LEU A 310 15.76 -5.38 0.63
N ILE A 311 15.03 -5.39 1.74
CA ILE A 311 15.06 -6.48 2.73
C ILE A 311 14.63 -7.80 2.09
N ASN A 312 13.50 -7.82 1.37
CA ASN A 312 13.04 -9.03 0.69
C ASN A 312 14.08 -9.54 -0.32
N LEU A 313 14.68 -8.64 -1.10
CA LEU A 313 15.68 -9.00 -2.11
C LEU A 313 17.03 -9.43 -1.51
N THR A 314 17.35 -9.00 -0.29
CA THR A 314 18.58 -9.39 0.43
C THR A 314 18.38 -10.57 1.37
N HIS A 315 17.14 -11.08 1.47
CA HIS A 315 16.82 -12.21 2.33
C HIS A 315 17.65 -13.45 1.97
N HIS A 316 18.03 -14.22 2.98
CA HIS A 316 18.84 -15.42 2.81
C HIS A 316 17.91 -16.63 2.55
N PHE A 317 18.13 -17.33 1.45
CA PHE A 317 17.48 -18.62 1.18
C PHE A 317 18.56 -19.68 1.07
N ASN A 318 18.38 -20.82 1.73
CA ASN A 318 19.26 -21.99 1.59
C ASN A 318 20.77 -21.68 1.80
N ASN A 319 21.10 -20.82 2.77
CA ASN A 319 22.47 -20.34 3.08
C ASN A 319 23.18 -19.60 1.92
N GLN A 320 22.43 -19.04 0.98
CA GLN A 320 22.94 -18.14 -0.05
C GLN A 320 22.09 -16.86 -0.06
N SER A 321 22.76 -15.71 -0.18
CA SER A 321 22.08 -14.44 -0.41
C SER A 321 22.75 -13.72 -1.59
N ILE A 322 22.28 -14.06 -2.80
CA ILE A 322 22.72 -13.42 -4.05
C ILE A 322 22.44 -11.92 -3.98
N GLY A 323 21.27 -11.53 -3.47
CA GLY A 323 20.90 -10.13 -3.35
C GLY A 323 21.76 -9.36 -2.36
N SER A 324 22.19 -9.97 -1.24
CA SER A 324 23.13 -9.34 -0.32
C SER A 324 24.47 -9.00 -0.97
N GLN A 325 25.00 -9.89 -1.82
CA GLN A 325 26.20 -9.62 -2.61
C GLN A 325 25.98 -8.50 -3.63
N LEU A 326 24.90 -8.58 -4.42
CA LEU A 326 24.63 -7.61 -5.49
C LEU A 326 24.30 -6.23 -4.94
N ILE A 327 23.46 -6.12 -3.91
CA ILE A 327 23.04 -4.83 -3.33
C ILE A 327 24.14 -4.26 -2.44
N GLY A 328 24.80 -5.10 -1.63
CA GLY A 328 25.82 -4.63 -0.67
C GLY A 328 27.09 -4.08 -1.31
N THR A 329 27.36 -4.40 -2.58
CA THR A 329 28.50 -3.85 -3.35
C THR A 329 28.21 -2.48 -3.96
N ARG A 330 26.97 -1.98 -3.88
CA ARG A 330 26.59 -0.67 -4.43
C ARG A 330 27.05 0.46 -3.53
N ALA A 331 27.57 1.52 -4.16
CA ALA A 331 28.16 2.65 -3.46
C ALA A 331 27.16 3.42 -2.59
N GLY A 332 27.48 3.56 -1.31
CA GLY A 332 26.70 4.36 -0.36
C GLY A 332 25.60 3.59 0.38
N ILE A 333 25.38 2.30 0.11
CA ILE A 333 24.28 1.55 0.74
C ILE A 333 24.45 1.47 2.27
N ILE A 334 25.68 1.19 2.74
CA ILE A 334 25.99 1.07 4.17
C ILE A 334 25.98 2.44 4.83
N GLU A 335 26.59 3.45 4.20
CA GLU A 335 26.64 4.82 4.71
C GLU A 335 25.24 5.42 4.86
N THR A 336 24.38 5.22 3.86
CA THR A 336 22.97 5.62 3.90
C THR A 336 22.21 4.87 4.98
N SER A 337 22.40 3.55 5.12
CA SER A 337 21.78 2.81 6.24
C SER A 337 22.21 3.33 7.61
N LEU A 338 23.49 3.69 7.79
CA LEU A 338 23.98 4.28 9.04
C LEU A 338 23.39 5.67 9.29
N HIS A 339 23.27 6.51 8.26
CA HIS A 339 22.64 7.83 8.36
C HIS A 339 21.14 7.73 8.72
N LEU A 340 20.41 6.82 8.05
CA LEU A 340 19.00 6.54 8.34
C LEU A 340 18.78 6.02 9.76
N LEU A 341 19.72 5.25 10.30
CA LEU A 341 19.61 4.71 11.66
C LEU A 341 19.92 5.76 12.74
N LEU A 342 20.93 6.59 12.51
CA LEU A 342 21.55 7.42 13.56
C LEU A 342 21.15 8.90 13.50
N GLN A 343 20.76 9.42 12.33
CA GLN A 343 20.43 10.84 12.15
C GLN A 343 18.98 11.07 11.73
N VAL A 344 18.47 10.27 10.81
CA VAL A 344 17.10 10.46 10.27
C VAL A 344 15.98 10.36 11.32
N PRO A 345 16.09 9.61 12.43
CA PRO A 345 15.07 9.63 13.48
C PRO A 345 14.81 11.04 14.05
N ASN A 346 15.71 12.01 13.89
CA ASN A 346 15.51 13.38 14.36
C ASN A 346 14.54 14.21 13.49
N TYR A 347 14.18 13.72 12.29
CA TYR A 347 13.37 14.45 11.31
C TYR A 347 12.00 13.82 11.03
N ILE A 348 11.66 12.74 11.75
CA ILE A 348 10.41 11.99 11.58
C ILE A 348 9.62 11.91 12.89
N PRO A 349 8.31 11.61 12.84
CA PRO A 349 7.48 11.49 14.03
C PRO A 349 7.94 10.33 14.93
N GLU A 350 7.81 10.48 16.25
CA GLU A 350 8.23 9.50 17.26
C GLU A 350 7.73 8.08 16.97
N GLN A 351 6.48 7.96 16.53
CA GLN A 351 5.82 6.69 16.25
C GLN A 351 6.43 5.94 15.05
N LYS A 352 7.17 6.64 14.17
CA LYS A 352 7.82 6.06 12.99
C LYS A 352 9.28 5.70 13.23
N LYS A 353 9.91 6.20 14.30
CA LYS A 353 11.33 5.95 14.61
C LYS A 353 11.62 4.46 14.81
N PHE A 354 10.74 3.76 15.52
CA PHE A 354 10.88 2.32 15.75
C PHE A 354 10.77 1.50 14.45
N GLU A 355 9.75 1.78 13.61
CA GLU A 355 9.58 1.10 12.31
C GLU A 355 10.83 1.28 11.44
N LEU A 356 11.33 2.52 11.32
CA LEU A 356 12.53 2.82 10.55
C LEU A 356 13.76 2.06 11.09
N GLY A 357 14.02 2.15 12.39
CA GLY A 357 15.18 1.53 13.02
C GLY A 357 15.22 0.01 12.81
N VAL A 358 14.10 -0.68 12.99
CA VAL A 358 14.00 -2.13 12.77
C VAL A 358 14.25 -2.49 11.32
N LEU A 359 13.65 -1.77 10.36
CA LEU A 359 13.85 -2.04 8.94
C LEU A 359 15.31 -1.84 8.51
N VAL A 360 15.94 -0.76 8.95
CA VAL A 360 17.34 -0.45 8.63
C VAL A 360 18.29 -1.48 9.24
N LEU A 361 18.08 -1.88 10.50
CA LEU A 361 18.87 -2.94 11.12
C LEU A 361 18.69 -4.27 10.41
N MET A 362 17.46 -4.62 10.02
CA MET A 362 17.18 -5.86 9.29
C MET A 362 17.87 -5.88 7.92
N LEU A 363 17.88 -4.76 7.20
CA LEU A 363 18.65 -4.64 5.96
C LEU A 363 20.16 -4.79 6.20
N LEU A 364 20.72 -4.08 7.20
CA LEU A 364 22.14 -4.18 7.54
C LEU A 364 22.54 -5.61 7.89
N ILE A 365 21.73 -6.31 8.69
CA ILE A 365 21.93 -7.72 9.04
C ILE A 365 21.96 -8.58 7.78
N ASN A 366 20.95 -8.46 6.90
CA ASN A 366 20.90 -9.22 5.64
C ASN A 366 22.12 -8.94 4.75
N LEU A 367 22.57 -7.68 4.70
CA LEU A 367 23.74 -7.28 3.90
C LEU A 367 25.04 -7.88 4.40
N ILE A 368 25.19 -8.11 5.72
CA ILE A 368 26.48 -8.57 6.27
C ILE A 368 26.51 -10.05 6.64
N GLN A 369 25.36 -10.70 6.93
CA GLN A 369 25.30 -12.04 7.53
C GLN A 369 26.23 -13.05 6.84
N ASP A 370 26.08 -13.18 5.51
CA ASP A 370 26.79 -14.17 4.70
C ASP A 370 27.85 -13.57 3.76
N GLN A 371 28.13 -12.26 3.87
CA GLN A 371 29.01 -11.53 2.93
C GLN A 371 30.18 -10.85 3.63
N ASP A 372 31.36 -11.47 3.60
CA ASP A 372 32.57 -10.94 4.25
C ASP A 372 33.07 -9.63 3.61
N SER A 373 32.81 -9.40 2.32
CA SER A 373 33.09 -8.11 1.68
C SER A 373 32.30 -6.98 2.34
N ASN A 374 31.01 -7.22 2.57
CA ASN A 374 30.10 -6.23 3.14
C ASN A 374 30.42 -6.00 4.63
N LYS A 375 30.80 -7.05 5.38
CA LYS A 375 31.33 -6.92 6.75
C LYS A 375 32.53 -5.98 6.78
N LYS A 376 33.50 -6.15 5.87
CA LYS A 376 34.69 -5.28 5.79
C LYS A 376 34.32 -3.83 5.49
N LEU A 377 33.36 -3.61 4.59
CA LEU A 377 32.85 -2.27 4.30
C LEU A 377 32.21 -1.62 5.53
N LEU A 378 31.37 -2.36 6.27
CA LEU A 378 30.78 -1.86 7.51
C LEU A 378 31.83 -1.54 8.59
N MET A 379 32.83 -2.41 8.76
CA MET A 379 33.91 -2.18 9.73
C MET A 379 34.79 -0.97 9.37
N ALA A 380 34.91 -0.64 8.09
CA ALA A 380 35.66 0.51 7.60
C ALA A 380 34.82 1.80 7.52
N ALA A 381 33.50 1.70 7.62
CA ALA A 381 32.59 2.83 7.52
C ALA A 381 32.73 3.77 8.74
N LYS A 382 32.49 5.06 8.50
CA LYS A 382 32.45 6.08 9.53
C LYS A 382 31.00 6.39 9.93
N ALA A 383 30.81 6.79 11.18
CA ALA A 383 29.52 7.27 11.62
C ALA A 383 29.16 8.59 10.93
N PRO A 384 27.86 8.84 10.66
CA PRO A 384 27.40 10.12 10.14
C PRO A 384 27.73 11.25 11.12
N SER A 385 28.01 12.45 10.59
CA SER A 385 28.37 13.60 11.41
C SER A 385 27.19 14.04 12.29
N LYS A 386 27.44 14.27 13.58
CA LYS A 386 26.41 14.76 14.51
C LYS A 386 26.05 16.21 14.17
N LEU A 387 24.75 16.53 14.22
CA LEU A 387 24.15 17.81 13.82
C LEU A 387 24.81 19.07 14.41
N GLU A 388 25.46 18.94 15.58
CA GLU A 388 26.02 20.06 16.36
C GLU A 388 27.56 20.16 16.32
N SER A 389 28.25 19.23 15.64
CA SER A 389 29.72 19.17 15.69
C SER A 389 30.36 19.79 14.46
N ILE A 390 30.93 20.99 14.60
CA ILE A 390 31.80 21.65 13.59
C ILE A 390 33.03 20.79 13.26
N TYR A 391 33.41 19.88 14.16
CA TYR A 391 34.47 18.91 13.96
C TYR A 391 33.87 17.56 13.57
N SER A 392 34.23 17.04 12.39
CA SER A 392 33.99 15.63 12.06
C SER A 392 34.78 14.78 13.06
N ARG A 393 34.12 14.29 14.11
CA ARG A 393 34.70 13.20 14.91
C ARG A 393 34.73 11.99 14.00
N GLU A 394 35.92 11.42 13.80
CA GLU A 394 36.13 10.15 13.11
C GLU A 394 35.64 8.97 13.97
N GLU A 395 34.39 9.04 14.45
CA GLU A 395 33.74 7.91 15.13
C GLU A 395 33.50 6.82 14.09
N SER A 396 33.95 5.60 14.37
CA SER A 396 33.68 4.47 13.49
C SER A 396 32.19 4.11 13.54
N ALA A 397 31.68 3.50 12.46
CA ALA A 397 30.31 3.01 12.43
C ALA A 397 30.01 2.03 13.57
N VAL A 398 30.98 1.17 13.92
CA VAL A 398 30.84 0.17 14.99
C VAL A 398 30.70 0.83 16.36
N GLU A 399 31.54 1.83 16.66
CA GLU A 399 31.45 2.58 17.92
C GLU A 399 30.09 3.28 18.04
N ALA A 400 29.61 3.91 16.96
CA ALA A 400 28.31 4.57 16.95
C ALA A 400 27.15 3.57 17.15
N LEU A 401 27.21 2.38 16.55
CA LEU A 401 26.21 1.33 16.74
C LEU A 401 26.20 0.81 18.19
N ILE A 402 27.38 0.63 18.80
CA ILE A 402 27.50 0.22 20.22
C ILE A 402 26.93 1.32 21.13
N ALA A 403 27.28 2.58 20.87
CA ALA A 403 26.73 3.70 21.63
C ALA A 403 25.21 3.78 21.50
N GLN A 404 24.67 3.56 20.30
CA GLN A 404 23.23 3.52 20.04
C GLN A 404 22.55 2.37 20.78
N PHE A 405 23.17 1.19 20.83
CA PHE A 405 22.66 0.05 21.59
C PHE A 405 22.50 0.39 23.08
N TYR A 406 23.54 0.91 23.72
CA TYR A 406 23.48 1.29 25.14
C TYR A 406 22.51 2.43 25.40
N HIS A 407 22.36 3.36 24.45
CA HIS A 407 21.36 4.40 24.54
C HIS A 407 19.93 3.82 24.56
N TRP A 408 19.61 2.93 23.63
CA TRP A 408 18.29 2.28 23.60
C TRP A 408 18.04 1.37 24.80
N GLU A 409 19.05 0.63 25.26
CA GLU A 409 18.96 -0.16 26.50
C GLU A 409 18.61 0.72 27.70
N GLY A 410 19.32 1.85 27.87
CA GLY A 410 19.02 2.82 28.91
C GLY A 410 17.61 3.41 28.80
N CYS A 411 17.16 3.77 27.59
CA CYS A 411 15.79 4.23 27.36
C CYS A 411 14.74 3.17 27.70
N ALA A 412 14.98 1.90 27.35
CA ALA A 412 14.10 0.79 27.65
C ALA A 412 13.98 0.58 29.17
N MET A 413 15.10 0.60 29.90
CA MET A 413 15.09 0.51 31.37
C MET A 413 14.31 1.65 32.03
N VAL A 414 14.46 2.89 31.53
CA VAL A 414 13.71 4.04 32.05
C VAL A 414 12.21 3.88 31.77
N ALA A 415 11.83 3.42 30.58
CA ALA A 415 10.43 3.18 30.22
C ALA A 415 9.80 2.06 31.06
N GLU A 416 10.54 0.98 31.32
CA GLU A 416 10.12 -0.10 32.22
C GLU A 416 9.91 0.41 33.64
N ASN A 417 10.88 1.14 34.21
CA ASN A 417 10.79 1.70 35.56
C ASN A 417 9.60 2.66 35.72
N LYS A 418 9.36 3.54 34.74
CA LYS A 418 8.18 4.42 34.72
C LYS A 418 6.88 3.61 34.70
N THR A 419 6.82 2.57 33.87
CA THR A 419 5.63 1.70 33.79
C THR A 419 5.38 0.98 35.12
N ASN A 420 6.43 0.47 35.77
CA ASN A 420 6.33 -0.18 37.07
C ASN A 420 5.85 0.80 38.16
N ALA A 421 6.37 2.03 38.21
CA ALA A 421 5.93 3.05 39.15
C ALA A 421 4.42 3.39 39.00
N ILE A 422 3.93 3.48 37.76
CA ILE A 422 2.50 3.68 37.47
C ILE A 422 1.67 2.49 37.99
N LEU A 423 2.13 1.25 37.78
CA LEU A 423 1.46 0.03 38.25
C LEU A 423 1.44 -0.08 39.78
N ASP A 424 2.50 0.39 40.43
CA ASP A 424 2.63 0.44 41.89
C ASP A 424 1.82 1.58 42.54
N GLY A 425 1.12 2.39 41.72
CA GLY A 425 0.19 3.41 42.18
C GLY A 425 0.82 4.76 42.49
N GLU A 426 2.06 5.02 42.06
CA GLU A 426 2.66 6.34 42.10
C GLU A 426 1.96 7.23 41.04
N LYS A 427 1.22 8.25 41.49
CA LYS A 427 0.63 9.24 40.57
C LYS A 427 1.77 10.04 39.95
N ASP A 428 1.81 10.12 38.62
CA ASP A 428 2.73 10.98 37.87
C ASP A 428 2.76 12.38 38.49
N GLY A 429 3.88 12.72 39.13
CA GLY A 429 4.18 14.09 39.48
C GLY A 429 4.58 14.83 38.22
N GLU A 430 3.61 15.42 37.51
CA GLU A 430 3.71 16.63 36.68
C GLU A 430 2.46 16.80 35.79
N ASP A 431 1.34 17.24 36.38
CA ASP A 431 0.40 18.09 35.64
C ASP A 431 0.95 19.53 35.68
N PRO A 432 1.10 20.25 34.55
CA PRO A 432 1.42 21.68 34.61
C PRO A 432 0.26 22.40 35.32
N PRO A 433 0.52 23.41 36.18
CA PRO A 433 -0.52 24.01 36.99
C PRO A 433 -1.56 24.66 36.09
N LYS A 434 -2.81 24.17 36.17
CA LYS A 434 -3.99 24.90 35.67
C LYS A 434 -4.03 26.24 36.40
N SER A 435 -3.68 27.31 35.70
CA SER A 435 -3.89 28.67 36.16
C SER A 435 -5.39 28.92 36.33
N THR A 436 -5.88 28.84 37.57
CA THR A 436 -7.16 29.45 37.95
C THR A 436 -7.00 30.97 37.88
N PRO A 437 -7.96 31.71 37.29
CA PRO A 437 -7.90 33.17 37.27
C PRO A 437 -8.13 33.68 38.70
N LYS A 438 -7.09 34.27 39.30
CA LYS A 438 -7.18 34.93 40.60
C LYS A 438 -8.09 36.15 40.52
N SER A 439 -8.92 36.37 41.55
CA SER A 439 -9.82 37.53 41.62
C SER A 439 -9.03 38.81 41.93
N ASN A 440 -9.54 39.96 41.48
CA ASN A 440 -8.91 41.27 41.63
C ASN A 440 -8.64 41.70 43.08
N GLU A 441 -9.27 41.06 44.07
CA GLU A 441 -9.03 41.34 45.49
C GLU A 441 -7.68 40.79 45.96
N GLU A 442 -7.25 39.62 45.46
CA GLU A 442 -5.94 39.03 45.81
C GLU A 442 -4.76 39.84 45.25
N PHE A 443 -4.95 40.55 44.13
CA PHE A 443 -3.91 41.38 43.51
C PHE A 443 -3.64 42.68 44.28
N ILE A 444 -4.68 43.22 44.94
CA ILE A 444 -4.57 44.47 45.71
C ILE A 444 -3.87 44.20 47.05
N GLU A 445 -4.16 43.10 47.73
CA GLU A 445 -3.45 42.73 48.96
C GLU A 445 -1.96 42.41 48.72
N GLU A 446 -1.63 41.74 47.61
CA GLU A 446 -0.22 41.43 47.29
C GLU A 446 0.60 42.68 46.92
N THR A 447 -0.04 43.70 46.33
CA THR A 447 0.61 44.96 45.96
C THR A 447 0.84 45.84 47.19
N VAL A 448 -0.10 45.88 48.14
CA VAL A 448 0.03 46.65 49.39
C VAL A 448 1.09 46.04 50.33
N ALA A 449 1.25 44.71 50.32
CA ALA A 449 2.28 44.02 51.09
C ALA A 449 3.71 44.26 50.59
N LYS A 450 3.89 44.58 49.30
CA LYS A 450 5.21 44.85 48.69
C LYS A 450 5.69 46.30 48.83
N CYS A 451 4.85 47.21 49.34
CA CYS A 451 5.20 48.62 49.54
C CYS A 451 5.32 49.05 51.01
N LYS A 452 5.47 48.10 51.95
CA LYS A 452 5.83 48.40 53.35
C LYS A 452 7.25 48.00 53.69
#